data_AF-A0AAV5WHW0-F1
#
_entry.id   AF-A0AAV5WHW0-F1
#
_cell.length_a   1.000
_cell.length_b   1.000
_cell.length_c   1.000
_cell.angle_alpha   90.00
_cell.angle_beta   90.00
_cell.angle_gamma   90.00
#
_symmetry.space_group_name_H-M   'P 1'
#
loop_
_entity.id
_entity.type
_entity.pdbx_description
1 polymer ?
#
loop_
_entity_poly.entity_id
_entity_poly.type
_entity_poly.pdbx_seq_one_letter_code
_entity_poly.pdbx_strand_id
1 'polypeptide(L)'
;MIPYSMDKKRRWIVPDIVGDEIENVQDPSIALRVSVALQTFSRTDRISHFNRSSWGGSVRRTDVDFLPTQEYHDVTRDGTVKHKEHNHANLSTLERDPKPKRPRKRIVDPAAAWAGTNLPYDEKELFQKVHVRYNVITPVDDKRVHPYMFPRFRYSWMYEPNLRDPKFSELQGELRDLAEDLIVDDDYDDIIESSTSGVEELDVPVEITLADCIIPSRVTSKDKRRFKKEQKHGDEIIDRISFPDVMDETDFEIIEHPTIRLSLNPSFHGTEIEGDCPICLEPFSDRVRAFGLRCGRLFCSNCWLQHIVAELEKGKEEVSCMDPACSAMLSPMDAKSLLAPESYTLYHSMMQDLSIKLQKARRCPQCQWTVRYSGSPMDHCSCGSVLCGVCPSLLHLPLSCQQIQRYYEFLKKNNIPSLHGVTPSLNVAGE
;
A
#
# COMPACT_ATOMS: atom_id res chain seq x y z
N MET A 1 18.66 -11.93 19.84
CA MET A 1 17.22 -12.24 19.61
C MET A 1 16.54 -12.15 20.96
N ILE A 2 15.73 -11.12 21.19
CA ILE A 2 15.07 -10.90 22.49
C ILE A 2 14.12 -12.10 22.71
N PRO A 3 14.29 -12.91 23.78
CA PRO A 3 13.44 -14.06 24.01
C PRO A 3 12.04 -13.55 24.37
N TYR A 4 11.13 -13.55 23.40
CA TYR A 4 9.73 -13.33 23.68
C TYR A 4 9.18 -14.56 24.40
N SER A 5 8.92 -14.44 25.70
CA SER A 5 8.18 -15.47 26.42
C SER A 5 6.70 -15.10 26.39
N MET A 6 5.89 -16.01 25.87
CA MET A 6 4.44 -15.96 26.07
C MET A 6 4.13 -16.51 27.46
N ASP A 7 3.31 -15.81 28.24
CA ASP A 7 2.79 -16.39 29.48
C ASP A 7 1.95 -17.65 29.16
N LYS A 8 1.54 -18.40 30.21
CA LYS A 8 0.64 -19.56 30.06
C LYS A 8 -0.70 -19.21 29.37
N LYS A 9 -1.00 -17.92 29.14
CA LYS A 9 -2.19 -17.38 28.49
C LYS A 9 -1.90 -16.75 27.12
N ARG A 10 -0.72 -16.98 26.53
CA ARG A 10 -0.30 -16.45 25.23
C ARG A 10 -0.28 -14.91 25.14
N ARG A 11 -0.03 -14.23 26.25
CA ARG A 11 0.18 -12.77 26.29
C ARG A 11 1.68 -12.47 26.22
N TRP A 12 2.03 -11.45 25.45
CA TRP A 12 3.41 -10.97 25.35
C TRP A 12 3.87 -10.38 26.68
N ILE A 13 4.83 -11.01 27.35
CA ILE A 13 5.44 -10.48 28.58
C ILE A 13 6.67 -9.67 28.17
N VAL A 14 6.46 -8.42 27.79
CA VAL A 14 7.51 -7.40 27.67
C VAL A 14 7.61 -6.50 28.93
N PRO A 15 6.60 -6.34 29.81
CA PRO A 15 6.72 -5.36 30.91
C PRO A 15 7.69 -5.75 32.02
N ASP A 16 7.57 -6.95 32.58
CA ASP A 16 8.19 -7.23 33.89
C ASP A 16 9.72 -7.43 33.80
N ILE A 17 10.20 -8.04 32.71
CA ILE A 17 11.63 -8.30 32.51
C ILE A 17 12.37 -7.00 32.16
N VAL A 18 11.73 -6.07 31.45
CA VAL A 18 12.43 -4.90 30.90
C VAL A 18 12.47 -3.72 31.87
N GLY A 19 11.82 -3.82 33.04
CA GLY A 19 12.10 -2.92 34.17
C GLY A 19 13.45 -3.27 34.79
N ASP A 20 13.51 -4.40 35.51
CA ASP A 20 14.66 -4.73 36.35
C ASP A 20 15.87 -5.28 35.58
N GLU A 21 15.65 -5.90 34.41
CA GLU A 21 16.69 -6.60 33.64
C GLU A 21 16.93 -5.97 32.25
N ILE A 22 16.72 -4.66 32.09
CA ILE A 22 16.92 -3.99 30.80
C ILE A 22 18.34 -4.14 30.22
N GLU A 23 19.32 -4.38 31.10
CA GLU A 23 20.72 -4.68 30.74
C GLU A 23 20.86 -5.98 29.94
N ASN A 24 20.06 -7.01 30.25
CA ASN A 24 20.08 -8.30 29.56
C ASN A 24 19.51 -8.22 28.14
N VAL A 25 18.74 -7.17 27.85
CA VAL A 25 18.12 -6.94 26.54
C VAL A 25 19.04 -6.13 25.61
N GLN A 26 20.09 -5.51 26.16
CA GLN A 26 21.09 -4.82 25.34
C GLN A 26 21.95 -5.85 24.61
N ASP A 27 22.26 -5.58 23.33
CA ASP A 27 23.18 -6.41 22.55
C ASP A 27 24.29 -5.52 21.96
N PRO A 28 25.45 -5.44 22.64
CA PRO A 28 26.58 -4.63 22.19
C PRO A 28 27.13 -5.07 20.83
N SER A 29 26.98 -6.36 20.48
CA SER A 29 27.56 -6.92 19.25
C SER A 29 26.91 -6.35 17.98
N ILE A 30 25.65 -5.97 18.08
CA ILE A 30 24.86 -5.32 17.01
C ILE A 30 24.66 -3.82 17.25
N ALA A 31 25.27 -3.28 18.31
CA ALA A 31 25.09 -1.91 18.76
C ALA A 31 23.60 -1.55 18.96
N LEU A 32 22.83 -2.49 19.54
CA LEU A 32 21.42 -2.30 19.87
C LEU A 32 21.30 -1.62 21.24
N ARG A 33 20.57 -0.50 21.27
CA ARG A 33 20.09 0.10 22.52
C ARG A 33 18.61 -0.18 22.72
N VAL A 34 18.22 -0.50 23.94
CA VAL A 34 16.81 -0.59 24.34
C VAL A 34 16.52 0.39 25.45
N SER A 35 15.45 1.18 25.29
CA SER A 35 14.87 1.99 26.36
C SER A 35 13.39 1.68 26.54
N VAL A 36 12.91 1.80 27.77
CA VAL A 36 11.51 1.53 28.12
C VAL A 36 10.92 2.69 28.90
N ALA A 37 9.77 3.14 28.44
CA ALA A 37 8.93 4.11 29.14
C ALA A 37 7.68 3.40 29.66
N LEU A 38 7.50 3.38 30.97
CA LEU A 38 6.27 2.93 31.62
C LEU A 38 5.36 4.13 31.79
N GLN A 39 4.22 4.09 31.10
CA GLN A 39 3.23 5.16 31.07
C GLN A 39 1.94 4.64 31.66
N THR A 40 1.25 5.49 32.41
CA THR A 40 -0.08 5.17 32.92
C THR A 40 -1.11 6.12 32.36
N PHE A 41 -2.30 5.60 32.07
CA PHE A 41 -3.46 6.42 31.72
C PHE A 41 -4.65 6.05 32.59
N SER A 42 -5.44 7.03 33.00
CA SER A 42 -6.71 6.74 33.67
C SER A 42 -7.69 6.18 32.64
N ARG A 43 -8.42 5.13 32.99
CA ARG A 43 -9.56 4.65 32.17
C ARG A 43 -10.69 5.66 32.08
N THR A 44 -10.79 6.56 33.07
CA THR A 44 -11.82 7.62 33.11
C THR A 44 -11.42 8.87 32.35
N ASP A 45 -10.10 9.13 32.23
CA ASP A 45 -9.61 9.96 31.15
C ASP A 45 -9.95 9.20 29.88
N ARG A 46 -11.06 9.58 29.24
CA ARG A 46 -11.21 9.34 27.81
C ARG A 46 -9.88 9.86 27.25
N ILE A 47 -9.00 8.98 26.80
CA ILE A 47 -7.87 9.33 25.93
C ILE A 47 -8.59 10.10 24.85
N SER A 48 -8.60 11.44 24.98
CA SER A 48 -9.54 12.31 24.27
C SER A 48 -9.48 11.82 22.87
N HIS A 49 -10.55 11.15 22.39
CA HIS A 49 -10.51 10.34 21.18
C HIS A 49 -9.63 11.11 20.25
N PHE A 50 -8.45 10.55 19.92
CA PHE A 50 -7.46 11.15 19.05
C PHE A 50 -8.25 11.80 17.95
N ASN A 51 -8.50 13.10 18.12
CA ASN A 51 -9.63 13.70 17.45
C ASN A 51 -9.05 13.77 16.07
N ARG A 52 -9.47 12.84 15.20
CA ARG A 52 -9.26 12.96 13.77
C ARG A 52 -9.61 14.40 13.55
N SER A 53 -8.61 15.22 13.23
CA SER A 53 -8.96 16.54 12.76
C SER A 53 -10.01 16.29 11.69
N SER A 54 -11.06 17.09 11.65
CA SER A 54 -12.10 16.99 10.60
C SER A 54 -11.47 16.99 9.18
N TRP A 55 -10.18 17.33 9.10
CA TRP A 55 -9.27 17.38 7.97
C TRP A 55 -8.38 16.13 7.79
N GLY A 56 -8.77 14.95 8.29
CA GLY A 56 -8.16 13.67 7.88
C GLY A 56 -6.69 13.46 8.23
N GLY A 57 -6.12 14.22 9.17
CA GLY A 57 -4.74 14.03 9.62
C GLY A 57 -4.59 12.74 10.43
N SER A 58 -3.75 11.81 9.96
CA SER A 58 -3.35 10.64 10.74
C SER A 58 -2.73 11.06 12.08
N VAL A 59 -3.08 10.37 13.17
CA VAL A 59 -2.41 10.48 14.47
C VAL A 59 -0.90 10.38 14.24
N ARG A 60 -0.16 11.48 14.46
CA ARG A 60 1.29 11.45 14.33
C ARG A 60 1.86 10.62 15.48
N ARG A 61 3.00 9.95 15.24
CA ARG A 61 3.80 9.19 16.24
C ARG A 61 4.12 9.94 17.55
N THR A 62 3.81 11.24 17.64
CA THR A 62 4.22 12.16 18.68
C THR A 62 3.41 12.07 19.97
N ASP A 63 2.24 11.41 19.97
CA ASP A 63 1.29 11.63 21.06
C ASP A 63 1.55 10.75 22.30
N VAL A 64 2.19 9.59 22.10
CA VAL A 64 2.60 8.70 23.19
C VAL A 64 3.70 9.34 24.04
N ASP A 65 4.61 10.13 23.44
CA ASP A 65 5.69 10.81 24.16
C ASP A 65 5.18 11.87 25.16
N PHE A 66 3.93 12.31 25.01
CA PHE A 66 3.28 13.28 25.90
C PHE A 66 2.53 12.63 27.07
N LEU A 67 2.34 11.31 27.07
CA LEU A 67 1.73 10.66 28.21
C LEU A 67 2.67 10.77 29.43
N PRO A 68 2.10 10.97 30.64
CA PRO A 68 2.89 10.99 31.85
C PRO A 68 3.63 9.65 31.97
N THR A 69 4.95 9.73 31.99
CA THR A 69 5.84 8.58 32.14
C THR A 69 6.13 8.45 33.62
N GLN A 70 5.75 7.32 34.22
CA GLN A 70 5.99 7.02 35.63
C GLN A 70 7.45 6.63 35.84
N GLU A 71 7.92 5.70 35.00
CA GLU A 71 9.28 5.16 35.06
C GLU A 71 9.90 5.17 33.66
N TYR A 72 11.18 5.49 33.60
CA TYR A 72 11.98 5.39 32.40
C TYR A 72 13.25 4.62 32.70
N HIS A 73 13.42 3.52 32.00
CA HIS A 73 14.55 2.62 32.09
C HIS A 73 15.36 2.75 30.80
N ASP A 74 16.64 3.05 30.95
CA ASP A 74 17.56 3.25 29.83
C ASP A 74 18.96 2.80 30.21
N VAL A 75 19.73 2.34 29.24
CA VAL A 75 21.14 1.95 29.46
C VAL A 75 22.01 2.93 28.69
N THR A 76 22.89 3.63 29.42
CA THR A 76 23.83 4.55 28.78
C THR A 76 24.84 3.80 27.93
N ARG A 77 25.56 4.55 27.08
CA ARG A 77 26.67 4.00 26.28
C ARG A 77 27.73 3.30 27.12
N ASP A 78 27.95 3.78 28.35
CA ASP A 78 28.93 3.21 29.27
C ASP A 78 28.42 1.94 29.97
N GLY A 79 27.26 1.41 29.58
CA GLY A 79 26.61 0.26 30.22
C GLY A 79 25.97 0.57 31.57
N THR A 80 25.93 1.86 31.97
CA THR A 80 25.29 2.25 33.22
C THR A 80 23.77 2.30 33.05
N VAL A 81 23.06 1.51 33.84
CA VAL A 81 21.61 1.53 33.89
C VAL A 81 21.13 2.82 34.56
N LYS A 82 20.34 3.62 33.83
CA LYS A 82 19.64 4.80 34.31
C LYS A 82 18.18 4.42 34.56
N HIS A 83 17.82 4.30 35.83
CA HIS A 83 16.43 4.28 36.24
C HIS A 83 16.00 5.69 36.65
N LYS A 84 14.94 6.21 36.02
CA LYS A 84 14.35 7.52 36.35
C LYS A 84 12.88 7.34 36.68
N GLU A 85 12.56 7.50 37.96
CA GLU A 85 11.19 7.64 38.44
C GLU A 85 10.84 9.13 38.52
N HIS A 86 9.76 9.53 37.88
CA HIS A 86 9.26 10.89 38.02
C HIS A 86 7.74 10.91 37.99
N ASN A 87 7.16 11.45 39.06
CA ASN A 87 5.75 11.79 39.08
C ASN A 87 5.51 12.91 38.07
N HIS A 88 4.84 12.59 36.96
CA HIS A 88 4.34 13.52 35.94
C HIS A 88 5.37 14.13 34.98
N ALA A 89 6.52 13.49 34.75
CA ALA A 89 7.41 13.89 33.64
C ALA A 89 6.91 13.32 32.32
N ASN A 90 7.06 14.08 31.23
CA ASN A 90 6.92 13.51 29.90
C ASN A 90 8.26 12.89 29.47
N LEU A 91 8.19 12.04 28.46
CA LEU A 91 9.31 11.24 28.03
C LEU A 91 10.47 12.07 27.50
N SER A 92 10.16 13.15 26.77
CA SER A 92 11.15 14.11 26.28
C SER A 92 11.93 14.82 27.40
N THR A 93 11.34 14.96 28.59
CA THR A 93 12.00 15.55 29.77
C THR A 93 12.96 14.55 30.40
N LEU A 94 12.61 13.26 30.41
CA LEU A 94 13.42 12.19 30.97
C LEU A 94 14.61 11.83 30.09
N GLU A 95 14.48 11.93 28.76
CA GLU A 95 15.58 11.68 27.83
C GLU A 95 16.70 12.72 27.89
N ARG A 96 16.36 13.98 28.22
CA ARG A 96 17.35 15.04 28.26
C ARG A 96 18.26 14.84 29.47
N ASP A 97 19.54 14.64 29.22
CA ASP A 97 20.54 14.71 30.28
C ASP A 97 20.43 16.07 31.00
N PRO A 98 20.64 16.10 32.33
CA PRO A 98 20.57 17.33 33.08
C PRO A 98 21.55 18.32 32.46
N LYS A 99 21.00 19.40 31.88
CA LYS A 99 21.85 20.46 31.32
C LYS A 99 22.81 20.90 32.44
N PRO A 100 24.14 20.91 32.22
CA PRO A 100 25.07 21.37 33.23
C PRO A 100 24.58 22.74 33.69
N LYS A 101 24.43 22.94 35.01
CA LYS A 101 24.00 24.22 35.58
C LYS A 101 24.96 25.27 35.04
N ARG A 102 24.52 26.02 34.01
CA ARG A 102 25.36 27.07 33.45
C ARG A 102 25.64 28.01 34.62
N PRO A 103 26.91 28.26 35.00
CA PRO A 103 27.19 29.29 35.99
C PRO A 103 26.47 30.54 35.52
N ARG A 104 25.79 31.26 36.41
CA ARG A 104 25.11 32.53 36.13
C ARG A 104 26.15 33.52 35.61
N LYS A 105 26.53 33.43 34.34
CA LYS A 105 27.42 34.39 33.69
C LYS A 105 26.59 35.62 33.38
N ARG A 106 27.14 36.78 33.73
CA ARG A 106 26.73 38.10 33.27
C ARG A 106 26.38 38.02 31.79
N ILE A 107 25.31 38.70 31.41
CA ILE A 107 24.88 38.92 30.02
C ILE A 107 26.11 39.40 29.24
N VAL A 108 26.68 38.50 28.44
CA VAL A 108 27.65 38.83 27.40
C VAL A 108 26.90 38.71 26.08
N ASP A 109 27.17 39.68 25.23
CA ASP A 109 26.56 39.96 23.94
C ASP A 109 26.18 38.70 23.13
N PRO A 110 24.90 38.51 22.76
CA PRO A 110 24.44 37.34 21.99
C PRO A 110 25.14 37.16 20.65
N ALA A 111 25.73 38.21 20.09
CA ALA A 111 26.39 38.20 18.80
C ALA A 111 27.76 37.49 18.79
N ALA A 112 28.43 37.32 19.94
CA ALA A 112 29.79 36.79 20.00
C ALA A 112 29.89 35.26 20.23
N ALA A 113 28.78 34.57 20.51
CA ALA A 113 28.81 33.20 21.08
C ALA A 113 28.43 32.06 20.11
N TRP A 114 28.19 32.33 18.83
CA TRP A 114 27.68 31.34 17.87
C TRP A 114 28.66 30.91 16.78
N ALA A 115 29.95 31.22 16.94
CA ALA A 115 31.01 30.66 16.10
C ALA A 115 31.71 29.52 16.86
N GLY A 116 31.33 28.27 16.56
CA GLY A 116 32.23 27.13 16.79
C GLY A 116 31.91 26.15 17.94
N THR A 117 30.65 25.76 18.16
CA THR A 117 30.36 24.56 18.97
C THR A 117 29.52 23.54 18.20
N ASN A 118 30.09 23.01 17.12
CA ASN A 118 29.81 21.62 16.78
C ASN A 118 30.84 20.81 17.56
N LEU A 119 30.37 19.95 18.47
CA LEU A 119 31.23 18.95 19.11
C LEU A 119 31.95 18.17 17.99
N PRO A 120 33.25 17.86 18.13
CA PRO A 120 33.98 17.12 17.12
C PRO A 120 33.27 15.79 16.86
N TYR A 121 33.01 15.52 15.60
CA TYR A 121 32.54 14.23 15.11
C TYR A 121 33.65 13.21 15.38
N ASP A 122 33.44 12.32 16.35
CA ASP A 122 34.41 11.26 16.68
C ASP A 122 34.12 10.03 15.82
N GLU A 123 34.96 9.80 14.81
CA GLU A 123 34.88 8.64 13.90
C GLU A 123 35.07 7.29 14.61
N LYS A 124 35.56 7.29 15.86
CA LYS A 124 35.73 6.05 16.65
C LYS A 124 34.48 5.64 17.42
N GLU A 125 33.45 6.49 17.47
CA GLU A 125 32.14 6.11 17.99
C GLU A 125 31.34 5.40 16.90
N LEU A 126 31.56 4.09 16.74
CA LEU A 126 30.65 3.23 15.96
C LEU A 126 29.23 3.41 16.53
N PHE A 127 28.40 4.12 15.77
CA PHE A 127 27.00 4.39 16.07
C PHE A 127 26.28 3.14 16.59
N GLN A 128 25.48 3.29 17.66
CA GLN A 128 24.35 2.39 17.90
C GLN A 128 23.44 2.49 16.69
N LYS A 129 23.53 1.53 15.76
CA LYS A 129 22.81 1.54 14.48
C LYS A 129 21.30 1.47 14.71
N VAL A 130 20.86 0.96 15.86
CA VAL A 130 19.45 0.73 16.17
C VAL A 130 19.17 1.05 17.64
N HIS A 131 18.23 1.97 17.88
CA HIS A 131 17.64 2.21 19.20
C HIS A 131 16.18 1.79 19.17
N VAL A 132 15.83 0.78 19.95
CA VAL A 132 14.46 0.29 20.11
C VAL A 132 13.87 0.89 21.39
N ARG A 133 12.69 1.49 21.26
CA ARG A 133 11.97 2.11 22.36
C ARG A 133 10.66 1.37 22.60
N TYR A 134 10.46 0.85 23.80
CA TYR A 134 9.18 0.29 24.22
C TYR A 134 8.41 1.32 25.05
N ASN A 135 7.16 1.55 24.69
CA ASN A 135 6.23 2.33 25.50
C ASN A 135 5.20 1.35 26.06
N VAL A 136 5.29 1.05 27.35
CA VAL A 136 4.36 0.17 28.05
C VAL A 136 3.29 1.04 28.67
N ILE A 137 2.04 0.86 28.26
CA ILE A 137 0.93 1.69 28.69
C ILE A 137 0.02 0.86 29.60
N THR A 138 -0.01 1.20 30.88
CA THR A 138 -0.83 0.50 31.89
C THR A 138 -2.08 1.32 32.21
N PRO A 139 -3.30 0.79 31.97
CA PRO A 139 -4.53 1.44 32.40
C PRO A 139 -4.65 1.39 33.92
N VAL A 140 -4.94 2.52 34.55
CA VAL A 140 -5.21 2.61 35.99
C VAL A 140 -6.67 3.03 36.19
N ASP A 141 -7.37 2.36 37.10
CA ASP A 141 -8.78 2.65 37.42
C ASP A 141 -8.94 3.89 38.34
N ASP A 142 -7.86 4.61 38.62
CA ASP A 142 -7.85 5.66 39.63
C ASP A 142 -8.53 6.95 39.15
N LYS A 143 -9.22 7.62 40.08
CA LYS A 143 -10.23 8.64 39.81
C LYS A 143 -9.70 10.04 39.51
N ARG A 144 -8.40 10.32 39.64
CA ARG A 144 -7.84 11.66 39.34
C ARG A 144 -6.35 11.60 38.97
N VAL A 145 -6.02 11.12 37.77
CA VAL A 145 -4.77 11.55 37.15
C VAL A 145 -5.02 13.01 36.75
N HIS A 146 -4.56 13.96 37.56
CA HIS A 146 -4.83 15.37 37.31
C HIS A 146 -4.19 15.74 35.96
N PRO A 147 -4.93 16.26 34.97
CA PRO A 147 -4.37 16.72 33.70
C PRO A 147 -3.66 18.07 33.90
N TYR A 148 -2.68 18.11 34.80
CA TYR A 148 -1.75 19.22 34.93
C TYR A 148 -0.60 18.93 33.97
N MET A 149 -0.44 19.79 32.97
CA MET A 149 0.64 19.79 31.96
C MET A 149 0.40 19.06 30.63
N PHE A 150 -0.82 19.08 30.09
CA PHE A 150 -0.85 19.44 28.67
C PHE A 150 -0.54 20.94 28.61
N PRO A 151 0.55 21.38 27.96
CA PRO A 151 0.69 22.79 27.65
C PRO A 151 -0.58 23.14 26.91
N ARG A 152 -1.39 24.05 27.47
CA ARG A 152 -2.46 24.70 26.72
C ARG A 152 -1.75 25.47 25.62
N PHE A 153 -1.42 24.79 24.51
CA PHE A 153 -1.02 25.45 23.29
C PHE A 153 -2.19 26.36 22.96
N ARG A 154 -2.02 27.66 23.20
CA ARG A 154 -2.95 28.69 22.79
C ARG A 154 -2.92 28.76 21.27
N TYR A 155 -3.54 27.80 20.59
CA TYR A 155 -3.94 27.93 19.18
C TYR A 155 -5.17 28.84 19.05
N SER A 156 -5.26 29.90 19.87
CA SER A 156 -6.35 30.88 19.85
C SER A 156 -6.39 31.68 18.55
N TRP A 157 -5.29 31.69 17.78
CA TRP A 157 -5.21 32.38 16.49
C TRP A 157 -5.71 31.54 15.31
N MET A 158 -6.07 30.27 15.50
CA MET A 158 -6.65 29.42 14.44
C MET A 158 -8.20 29.37 14.47
N TYR A 159 -8.83 30.07 15.41
CA TYR A 159 -10.29 30.11 15.56
C TYR A 159 -10.73 31.53 15.95
N GLU A 160 -10.53 32.50 15.05
CA GLU A 160 -11.32 33.73 15.06
C GLU A 160 -12.43 33.60 13.98
N PRO A 161 -13.69 33.34 14.38
CA PRO A 161 -14.81 33.24 13.44
C PRO A 161 -15.09 34.53 12.66
N ASN A 162 -14.49 35.65 13.07
CA ASN A 162 -14.78 36.98 12.54
C ASN A 162 -13.86 37.42 11.39
N LEU A 163 -12.94 36.56 10.94
CA LEU A 163 -12.11 36.78 9.75
C LEU A 163 -12.60 36.00 8.53
N ARG A 164 -13.92 35.77 8.43
CA ARG A 164 -14.51 35.34 7.15
C ARG A 164 -14.48 36.52 6.20
N ASP A 165 -13.73 36.37 5.11
CA ASP A 165 -13.73 37.30 3.99
C ASP A 165 -15.18 37.48 3.49
N PRO A 166 -15.75 38.69 3.53
CA PRO A 166 -17.11 38.96 3.07
C PRO A 166 -17.39 38.43 1.66
N LYS A 167 -16.35 38.43 0.80
CA LYS A 167 -16.45 37.94 -0.58
C LYS A 167 -16.72 36.44 -0.66
N PHE A 168 -16.27 35.67 0.32
CA PHE A 168 -16.51 34.22 0.33
C PHE A 168 -17.97 33.89 0.67
N SER A 169 -18.61 34.72 1.50
CA SER A 169 -20.04 34.60 1.79
C SER A 169 -20.90 35.00 0.60
N GLU A 170 -20.46 36.01 -0.17
CA GLU A 170 -21.13 36.47 -1.39
C GLU A 170 -21.06 35.40 -2.49
N LEU A 171 -19.88 34.80 -2.70
CA LEU A 171 -19.68 33.72 -3.67
C LEU A 171 -20.49 32.45 -3.34
N GLN A 172 -20.69 32.15 -2.05
CA GLN A 172 -21.56 31.04 -1.64
C GLN A 172 -23.05 31.31 -1.87
N GLY A 173 -23.46 32.58 -1.85
CA GLY A 173 -24.81 32.99 -2.25
C GLY A 173 -25.02 32.80 -3.74
N GLU A 174 -24.12 33.34 -4.56
CA GLU A 174 -24.19 33.23 -6.03
C GLU A 174 -24.20 31.76 -6.52
N LEU A 175 -23.40 30.88 -5.88
CA LEU A 175 -23.39 29.45 -6.19
C LEU A 175 -24.67 28.72 -5.80
N ARG A 176 -25.39 29.20 -4.78
CA ARG A 176 -26.67 28.62 -4.38
C ARG A 176 -27.77 29.04 -5.37
N ASP A 177 -27.79 30.31 -5.76
CA ASP A 177 -28.77 30.84 -6.70
C ASP A 177 -28.63 30.16 -8.07
N LEU A 178 -27.39 29.95 -8.55
CA LEU A 178 -27.11 29.19 -9.79
C LEU A 178 -27.52 27.71 -9.71
N ALA A 179 -27.54 27.11 -8.53
CA ALA A 179 -27.93 25.72 -8.35
C ALA A 179 -29.46 25.55 -8.33
N GLU A 180 -30.19 26.56 -7.86
CA GLU A 180 -31.66 26.58 -7.91
C GLU A 180 -32.17 26.78 -9.35
N ASP A 181 -31.47 27.58 -10.16
CA ASP A 181 -31.81 27.81 -11.58
C ASP A 181 -31.57 26.58 -12.50
N LEU A 182 -30.81 25.57 -12.03
CA LEU A 182 -30.49 24.36 -12.79
C LEU A 182 -31.40 23.17 -12.47
N ILE A 183 -32.35 23.33 -11.55
CA ILE A 183 -33.39 22.33 -11.31
C ILE A 183 -34.45 22.54 -12.40
N VAL A 184 -34.26 21.85 -13.51
CA VAL A 184 -35.27 21.70 -14.56
C VAL A 184 -36.39 20.83 -13.99
N ASP A 185 -37.64 21.30 -14.11
CA ASP A 185 -38.83 20.56 -13.70
C ASP A 185 -38.86 19.17 -14.36
N ASP A 186 -38.68 18.12 -13.57
CA ASP A 186 -38.78 16.71 -13.98
C ASP A 186 -40.26 16.32 -14.20
N ASP A 187 -40.86 16.82 -15.27
CA ASP A 187 -42.16 16.36 -15.80
C ASP A 187 -41.94 15.41 -17.01
N TYR A 188 -41.22 14.30 -16.81
CA TYR A 188 -40.99 13.29 -17.85
C TYR A 188 -41.37 11.87 -17.42
N ASP A 189 -42.58 11.73 -16.89
CA ASP A 189 -43.26 10.44 -16.73
C ASP A 189 -44.48 10.43 -17.65
N ASP A 190 -44.36 9.98 -18.92
CA ASP A 190 -45.50 9.53 -19.75
C ASP A 190 -45.12 9.04 -21.18
N ILE A 191 -44.06 8.25 -21.39
CA ILE A 191 -43.91 7.53 -22.70
C ILE A 191 -43.23 6.18 -22.53
N ILE A 192 -43.87 5.17 -21.92
CA ILE A 192 -43.64 3.76 -22.28
C ILE A 192 -44.94 2.97 -22.10
N GLU A 193 -45.82 2.98 -23.10
CA GLU A 193 -46.78 1.89 -23.31
C GLU A 193 -47.06 1.68 -24.81
N SER A 194 -47.04 0.40 -25.22
CA SER A 194 -47.62 -0.20 -26.44
C SER A 194 -46.85 -0.14 -27.77
N SER A 195 -46.27 -1.28 -28.17
CA SER A 195 -46.38 -1.92 -29.51
C SER A 195 -45.53 -3.20 -29.54
N THR A 196 -46.05 -4.36 -29.11
CA THR A 196 -46.73 -5.40 -29.92
C THR A 196 -46.27 -5.57 -31.38
N SER A 197 -45.47 -6.63 -31.57
CA SER A 197 -45.56 -7.68 -32.59
C SER A 197 -45.76 -7.30 -34.06
N GLY A 198 -44.71 -7.53 -34.85
CA GLY A 198 -44.83 -7.77 -36.30
C GLY A 198 -43.66 -7.17 -37.06
N VAL A 199 -42.57 -7.92 -37.25
CA VAL A 199 -41.60 -7.63 -38.31
C VAL A 199 -41.22 -8.92 -39.00
N GLU A 200 -41.31 -8.83 -40.32
CA GLU A 200 -41.15 -9.84 -41.34
C GLU A 200 -39.70 -10.33 -41.45
N GLU A 201 -39.63 -11.56 -41.95
CA GLU A 201 -38.47 -12.27 -42.46
C GLU A 201 -37.77 -11.43 -43.55
N LEU A 202 -36.53 -10.99 -43.30
CA LEU A 202 -35.68 -10.33 -44.29
C LEU A 202 -34.26 -10.90 -44.26
N ASP A 203 -33.75 -11.06 -45.48
CA ASP A 203 -32.58 -11.81 -45.89
C ASP A 203 -31.25 -11.47 -45.20
N VAL A 204 -30.47 -12.54 -45.05
CA VAL A 204 -29.05 -12.64 -44.66
C VAL A 204 -28.16 -11.58 -45.32
N PRO A 205 -27.13 -11.08 -44.60
CA PRO A 205 -25.85 -10.85 -45.25
C PRO A 205 -24.67 -11.49 -44.52
N VAL A 206 -24.01 -12.37 -45.28
CA VAL A 206 -22.55 -12.47 -45.50
C VAL A 206 -21.64 -12.37 -44.26
N GLU A 207 -21.03 -13.50 -43.92
CA GLU A 207 -19.87 -13.59 -43.04
C GLU A 207 -18.73 -12.69 -43.53
N ILE A 208 -18.41 -11.65 -42.75
CA ILE A 208 -17.20 -10.85 -42.93
C ILE A 208 -16.07 -11.65 -42.29
N THR A 209 -15.15 -12.13 -43.11
CA THR A 209 -13.96 -12.85 -42.63
C THR A 209 -12.82 -11.87 -42.39
N LEU A 210 -11.91 -12.20 -41.48
CA LEU A 210 -10.70 -11.42 -41.11
C LEU A 210 -9.78 -11.05 -42.29
N ALA A 211 -10.02 -11.58 -43.49
CA ALA A 211 -9.31 -11.20 -44.72
C ALA A 211 -9.78 -9.85 -45.32
N ASP A 212 -10.98 -9.37 -44.98
CA ASP A 212 -11.58 -8.16 -45.56
C ASP A 212 -11.11 -6.85 -44.90
N CYS A 213 -10.37 -6.94 -43.79
CA CYS A 213 -9.85 -5.77 -43.04
C CYS A 213 -8.40 -5.38 -43.40
N ILE A 214 -7.79 -5.99 -44.43
CA ILE A 214 -6.41 -5.66 -44.82
C ILE A 214 -6.44 -4.54 -45.87
N ILE A 215 -6.20 -3.31 -45.44
CA ILE A 215 -5.90 -2.18 -46.33
C ILE A 215 -4.44 -2.33 -46.81
N PRO A 216 -4.17 -2.56 -48.11
CA PRO A 216 -2.80 -2.59 -48.59
C PRO A 216 -2.24 -1.17 -48.61
N SER A 217 -1.22 -0.90 -47.79
CA SER A 217 -0.39 0.28 -47.95
C SER A 217 0.33 0.20 -49.31
N ARG A 218 0.29 1.30 -50.07
CA ARG A 218 0.93 1.38 -51.39
C ARG A 218 2.44 1.26 -51.23
N VAL A 219 2.97 0.06 -51.49
CA VAL A 219 4.41 -0.19 -51.60
C VAL A 219 4.94 0.50 -52.86
N THR A 220 5.86 1.45 -52.68
CA THR A 220 6.49 2.15 -53.79
C THR A 220 7.42 1.21 -54.57
N SER A 221 7.61 1.47 -55.86
CA SER A 221 8.33 0.62 -56.82
C SER A 221 9.82 0.39 -56.51
N LYS A 222 10.37 0.98 -55.44
CA LYS A 222 11.74 0.75 -54.99
C LYS A 222 11.93 -0.49 -54.12
N ASP A 223 10.90 -0.97 -53.42
CA ASP A 223 11.04 -2.12 -52.49
C ASP A 223 10.99 -3.50 -53.19
N LYS A 224 10.38 -3.56 -54.39
CA LYS A 224 10.33 -4.81 -55.20
C LYS A 224 11.71 -5.28 -55.70
N ARG A 225 12.74 -4.43 -55.70
CA ARG A 225 14.10 -4.81 -56.12
C ARG A 225 14.94 -5.43 -54.99
N ARG A 226 14.56 -5.24 -53.71
CA ARG A 226 15.30 -5.80 -52.57
C ARG A 226 14.88 -7.25 -52.28
N PHE A 227 13.57 -7.53 -52.31
CA PHE A 227 13.04 -8.88 -52.11
C PHE A 227 13.47 -9.91 -53.18
N LYS A 228 13.64 -9.49 -54.44
CA LYS A 228 14.07 -10.41 -55.52
C LYS A 228 15.55 -10.83 -55.46
N LYS A 229 16.36 -10.18 -54.61
CA LYS A 229 17.78 -10.54 -54.45
C LYS A 229 18.03 -11.50 -53.29
N GLU A 230 17.12 -11.58 -52.32
CA GLU A 230 17.22 -12.51 -51.19
C GLU A 230 16.58 -13.87 -51.48
N GLN A 231 15.60 -13.94 -52.38
CA GLN A 231 14.96 -15.21 -52.78
C GLN A 231 15.85 -16.11 -53.67
N LYS A 232 17.04 -15.64 -54.09
CA LYS A 232 17.97 -16.43 -54.93
C LYS A 232 19.10 -17.12 -54.15
N HIS A 233 19.06 -17.08 -52.82
CA HIS A 233 20.08 -17.72 -51.97
C HIS A 233 19.51 -18.77 -50.99
N GLY A 234 18.21 -19.08 -51.09
CA GLY A 234 17.52 -19.99 -50.16
C GLY A 234 17.29 -21.43 -50.67
N ASP A 235 17.53 -21.71 -51.95
CA ASP A 235 17.04 -22.96 -52.58
C ASP A 235 18.11 -24.06 -52.74
N GLU A 236 19.28 -23.97 -52.10
CA GLU A 236 20.35 -24.98 -52.21
C GLU A 236 20.71 -25.70 -50.90
N ILE A 237 19.90 -25.64 -49.84
CA ILE A 237 20.13 -26.43 -48.61
C ILE A 237 18.83 -27.10 -48.16
N ILE A 238 18.37 -28.07 -48.95
CA ILE A 238 17.47 -29.12 -48.49
C ILE A 238 18.10 -30.44 -48.94
N ASP A 239 19.20 -30.81 -48.30
CA ASP A 239 19.73 -32.16 -48.36
C ASP A 239 19.78 -32.73 -46.95
N ARG A 240 18.94 -33.75 -46.74
CA ARG A 240 19.05 -34.82 -45.72
C ARG A 240 19.03 -34.37 -44.25
N ILE A 241 17.83 -34.11 -43.75
CA ILE A 241 17.53 -34.34 -42.33
C ILE A 241 17.26 -35.83 -42.16
N SER A 242 18.30 -36.61 -41.90
CA SER A 242 18.17 -37.93 -41.29
C SER A 242 17.75 -37.74 -39.84
N PHE A 243 16.61 -38.30 -39.46
CA PHE A 243 16.19 -38.39 -38.06
C PHE A 243 17.26 -39.20 -37.29
N PRO A 244 17.90 -38.62 -36.25
CA PRO A 244 18.77 -39.41 -35.40
C PRO A 244 17.90 -40.38 -34.59
N ASP A 245 18.14 -41.67 -34.82
CA ASP A 245 17.66 -42.74 -33.97
C ASP A 245 18.23 -42.55 -32.56
N VAL A 246 17.34 -42.59 -31.57
CA VAL A 246 17.62 -42.76 -30.13
C VAL A 246 18.46 -41.61 -29.53
N MET A 247 17.76 -40.59 -29.03
CA MET A 247 18.33 -39.75 -27.97
C MET A 247 18.16 -40.49 -26.64
N ASP A 248 19.29 -40.73 -25.98
CA ASP A 248 19.40 -41.30 -24.64
C ASP A 248 18.55 -40.55 -23.62
N GLU A 249 18.17 -41.27 -22.56
CA GLU A 249 17.48 -40.80 -21.34
C GLU A 249 18.27 -39.66 -20.68
N THR A 250 18.19 -38.44 -21.22
CA THR A 250 18.74 -37.25 -20.57
C THR A 250 17.70 -36.69 -19.62
N ASP A 251 18.12 -36.54 -18.36
CA ASP A 251 17.41 -35.91 -17.25
C ASP A 251 16.56 -34.71 -17.69
N PHE A 252 15.24 -34.92 -17.75
CA PHE A 252 14.31 -33.81 -17.80
C PHE A 252 14.36 -33.11 -16.45
N GLU A 253 15.10 -31.99 -16.37
CA GLU A 253 14.94 -31.06 -15.27
C GLU A 253 13.50 -30.54 -15.33
N ILE A 254 12.64 -31.08 -14.47
CA ILE A 254 11.32 -30.51 -14.21
C ILE A 254 11.60 -29.14 -13.60
N ILE A 255 11.57 -28.10 -14.44
CA ILE A 255 11.56 -26.73 -13.98
C ILE A 255 10.28 -26.59 -13.17
N GLU A 256 10.40 -26.58 -11.84
CA GLU A 256 9.29 -26.26 -10.96
C GLU A 256 8.82 -24.85 -11.32
N HIS A 257 7.77 -24.77 -12.14
CA HIS A 257 7.07 -23.51 -12.34
C HIS A 257 6.72 -23.00 -10.94
N PRO A 258 6.93 -21.71 -10.63
CA PRO A 258 6.59 -21.15 -9.33
C PRO A 258 5.07 -21.23 -9.16
N THR A 259 4.58 -22.38 -8.70
CA THR A 259 3.16 -22.64 -8.52
C THR A 259 2.73 -21.74 -7.38
N ILE A 260 1.92 -20.74 -7.68
CA ILE A 260 1.30 -19.90 -6.67
C ILE A 260 0.46 -20.82 -5.79
N ARG A 261 0.92 -21.07 -4.57
CA ARG A 261 0.20 -21.90 -3.61
C ARG A 261 -0.65 -21.02 -2.72
N LEU A 262 -1.95 -20.99 -3.00
CA LEU A 262 -2.94 -20.39 -2.12
C LEU A 262 -3.44 -21.43 -1.12
N SER A 263 -3.78 -20.96 0.08
CA SER A 263 -4.30 -21.75 1.19
C SER A 263 -5.61 -21.14 1.70
N LEU A 264 -6.48 -22.00 2.24
CA LEU A 264 -7.77 -21.60 2.79
C LEU A 264 -7.62 -20.93 4.15
N ASN A 265 -8.51 -19.99 4.43
CA ASN A 265 -8.59 -19.37 5.74
C ASN A 265 -8.97 -20.43 6.79
N PRO A 266 -8.19 -20.62 7.88
CA PRO A 266 -8.53 -21.62 8.90
C PRO A 266 -9.87 -21.32 9.58
N SER A 267 -10.31 -20.06 9.59
CA SER A 267 -11.60 -19.62 10.12
C SER A 267 -12.72 -19.63 9.09
N PHE A 268 -12.50 -20.14 7.87
CA PHE A 268 -13.51 -20.21 6.82
C PHE A 268 -14.57 -21.27 7.16
N HIS A 269 -15.71 -20.90 7.73
CA HIS A 269 -16.82 -21.82 7.94
C HIS A 269 -17.69 -21.80 6.68
N GLY A 270 -17.53 -22.83 5.84
CA GLY A 270 -18.38 -22.98 4.66
C GLY A 270 -19.84 -23.20 5.07
N THR A 271 -20.74 -23.03 4.12
CA THR A 271 -22.15 -23.39 4.33
C THR A 271 -22.30 -24.90 4.28
N GLU A 272 -22.84 -25.50 5.34
CA GLU A 272 -23.25 -26.91 5.35
C GLU A 272 -24.44 -27.07 4.41
N ILE A 273 -24.18 -27.67 3.25
CA ILE A 273 -25.16 -27.86 2.19
C ILE A 273 -24.96 -29.27 1.64
N GLU A 274 -26.05 -30.01 1.50
CA GLU A 274 -26.05 -31.31 0.83
C GLU A 274 -25.92 -31.09 -0.70
N GLY A 275 -24.98 -31.79 -1.32
CA GLY A 275 -24.76 -31.73 -2.76
C GLY A 275 -23.30 -31.98 -3.13
N ASP A 276 -23.05 -32.01 -4.44
CA ASP A 276 -21.71 -32.23 -5.00
C ASP A 276 -21.21 -30.98 -5.70
N CYS A 277 -19.90 -30.76 -5.69
CA CYS A 277 -19.29 -29.67 -6.43
C CYS A 277 -19.44 -29.92 -7.95
N PRO A 278 -19.98 -28.98 -8.74
CA PRO A 278 -20.21 -29.21 -10.18
C PRO A 278 -18.92 -29.31 -11.02
N ILE A 279 -17.74 -29.05 -10.44
CA ILE A 279 -16.45 -29.09 -11.13
C ILE A 279 -15.71 -30.39 -10.82
N CYS A 280 -15.42 -30.67 -9.55
CA CYS A 280 -14.69 -31.88 -9.17
C CYS A 280 -15.60 -33.09 -8.87
N LEU A 281 -16.92 -32.89 -8.82
CA LEU A 281 -17.92 -33.91 -8.47
C LEU A 281 -17.72 -34.53 -7.08
N GLU A 282 -16.94 -33.90 -6.20
CA GLU A 282 -16.79 -34.32 -4.82
C GLU A 282 -17.95 -33.80 -3.96
N PRO A 283 -18.49 -34.62 -3.04
CA PRO A 283 -19.54 -34.21 -2.14
C PRO A 283 -19.05 -33.15 -1.16
N PHE A 284 -19.90 -32.14 -0.91
CA PHE A 284 -19.64 -31.17 0.14
C PHE A 284 -19.63 -31.87 1.50
N SER A 285 -18.58 -31.62 2.27
CA SER A 285 -18.36 -32.25 3.58
C SER A 285 -17.58 -31.30 4.49
N ASP A 286 -17.38 -31.68 5.76
CA ASP A 286 -16.58 -30.89 6.71
C ASP A 286 -15.17 -30.57 6.20
N ARG A 287 -14.62 -31.45 5.34
CA ARG A 287 -13.31 -31.30 4.70
C ARG A 287 -13.38 -30.50 3.39
N VAL A 288 -14.48 -30.62 2.66
CA VAL A 288 -14.70 -30.00 1.35
C VAL A 288 -15.84 -28.99 1.47
N ARG A 289 -15.47 -27.78 1.89
CA ARG A 289 -16.43 -26.72 2.20
C ARG A 289 -16.95 -26.06 0.93
N ALA A 290 -18.26 -25.84 0.86
CA ALA A 290 -18.88 -25.07 -0.22
C ALA A 290 -18.62 -23.57 -0.03
N PHE A 291 -18.29 -22.88 -1.14
CA PHE A 291 -18.16 -21.44 -1.21
C PHE A 291 -18.91 -20.92 -2.45
N GLY A 292 -19.67 -19.85 -2.26
CA GLY A 292 -20.41 -19.20 -3.33
C GLY A 292 -20.31 -17.69 -3.23
N LEU A 293 -20.36 -17.04 -4.38
CA LEU A 293 -20.51 -15.59 -4.46
C LEU A 293 -21.98 -15.21 -4.25
N ARG A 294 -22.28 -13.91 -4.30
CA ARG A 294 -23.65 -13.37 -4.24
C ARG A 294 -24.61 -13.91 -5.30
N CYS A 295 -24.10 -14.53 -6.36
CA CYS A 295 -24.90 -15.20 -7.39
C CYS A 295 -25.55 -16.52 -6.94
N GLY A 296 -25.20 -17.05 -5.75
CA GLY A 296 -25.78 -18.27 -5.19
C GLY A 296 -25.20 -19.58 -5.73
N ARG A 297 -24.31 -19.54 -6.73
CA ARG A 297 -23.63 -20.73 -7.25
C ARG A 297 -22.53 -21.18 -6.30
N LEU A 298 -22.53 -22.45 -5.96
CA LEU A 298 -21.65 -23.05 -4.96
C LEU A 298 -20.63 -23.96 -5.63
N PHE A 299 -19.38 -23.81 -5.22
CA PHE A 299 -18.27 -24.66 -5.64
C PHE A 299 -17.42 -24.99 -4.42
N CYS A 300 -16.66 -26.08 -4.46
CA CYS A 300 -15.80 -26.40 -3.33
C CYS A 300 -14.65 -25.39 -3.22
N SER A 301 -14.20 -25.17 -2.00
CA SER A 301 -13.12 -24.24 -1.68
C SER A 301 -11.83 -24.54 -2.45
N ASN A 302 -11.52 -25.82 -2.71
CA ASN A 302 -10.34 -26.22 -3.48
C ASN A 302 -10.44 -25.81 -4.96
N CYS A 303 -11.61 -25.99 -5.59
CA CYS A 303 -11.84 -25.54 -6.96
C CYS A 303 -11.70 -24.00 -7.06
N TRP A 304 -12.20 -23.26 -6.06
CA TRP A 304 -12.00 -21.82 -6.01
C TRP A 304 -10.52 -21.42 -5.93
N LEU A 305 -9.70 -22.10 -5.12
CA LEU A 305 -8.27 -21.81 -5.05
C LEU A 305 -7.58 -22.01 -6.39
N GLN A 306 -7.84 -23.15 -7.05
CA GLN A 306 -7.27 -23.47 -8.36
C GLN A 306 -7.73 -22.48 -9.42
N HIS A 307 -9.01 -22.09 -9.41
CA HIS A 307 -9.57 -21.12 -10.33
C HIS A 307 -8.94 -19.73 -10.16
N ILE A 308 -8.75 -19.27 -8.92
CA ILE A 308 -8.07 -17.99 -8.63
C ILE A 308 -6.66 -18.02 -9.21
N VAL A 309 -5.89 -19.09 -8.97
CA VAL A 309 -4.53 -19.23 -9.52
C VAL A 309 -4.55 -19.20 -11.05
N ALA A 310 -5.43 -19.97 -11.68
CA ALA A 310 -5.54 -20.03 -13.14
C ALA A 310 -5.92 -18.67 -13.76
N GLU A 311 -6.82 -17.90 -13.14
CA GLU A 311 -7.22 -16.58 -13.64
C GLU A 311 -6.10 -15.53 -13.45
N LEU A 312 -5.34 -15.61 -12.35
CA LEU A 312 -4.15 -14.78 -12.13
C LEU A 312 -3.04 -15.09 -13.15
N GLU A 313 -2.81 -16.36 -13.47
CA GLU A 313 -1.84 -16.79 -14.47
C GLU A 313 -2.22 -16.33 -15.88
N LYS A 314 -3.52 -16.29 -16.19
CA LYS A 314 -4.05 -15.68 -17.42
C LYS A 314 -3.91 -14.15 -17.45
N GLY A 315 -3.48 -13.53 -16.35
CA GLY A 315 -3.30 -12.08 -16.25
C GLY A 315 -4.61 -11.29 -16.14
N LYS A 316 -5.70 -11.93 -15.71
CA LYS A 316 -6.98 -11.23 -15.49
C LYS A 316 -6.96 -10.49 -14.16
N GLU A 317 -7.42 -9.24 -14.19
CA GLU A 317 -7.50 -8.36 -13.01
C GLU A 317 -8.74 -8.64 -12.15
N GLU A 318 -9.65 -9.51 -12.58
CA GLU A 318 -10.88 -9.82 -11.87
C GLU A 318 -11.14 -11.31 -11.99
N VAL A 319 -11.34 -11.98 -10.85
CA VAL A 319 -11.69 -13.41 -10.82
C VAL A 319 -13.20 -13.52 -10.91
N SER A 320 -13.69 -14.02 -12.05
CA SER A 320 -15.12 -14.25 -12.29
C SER A 320 -15.59 -15.56 -11.64
N CYS A 321 -16.91 -15.70 -11.48
CA CYS A 321 -17.56 -16.95 -11.10
C CYS A 321 -17.14 -18.08 -12.06
N MET A 322 -17.03 -19.32 -11.54
CA MET A 322 -16.66 -20.48 -12.35
C MET A 322 -17.77 -20.94 -13.31
N ASP A 323 -19.01 -20.49 -13.12
CA ASP A 323 -20.07 -20.71 -14.12
C ASP A 323 -19.94 -19.69 -15.27
N PRO A 324 -19.75 -20.14 -16.51
CA PRO A 324 -19.53 -19.27 -17.67
C PRO A 324 -20.75 -18.38 -18.00
N ALA A 325 -21.95 -18.76 -17.58
CA ALA A 325 -23.16 -17.95 -17.76
C ALA A 325 -23.32 -16.88 -16.68
N CYS A 326 -22.37 -16.77 -15.74
CA CYS A 326 -22.44 -15.85 -14.61
C CYS A 326 -21.40 -14.73 -14.70
N SER A 327 -21.85 -13.48 -14.62
CA SER A 327 -20.99 -12.29 -14.59
C SER A 327 -20.54 -11.85 -13.18
N ALA A 328 -20.84 -12.64 -12.13
CA ALA A 328 -20.48 -12.27 -10.77
C ALA A 328 -18.96 -12.36 -10.58
N MET A 329 -18.39 -11.40 -9.85
CA MET A 329 -16.95 -11.29 -9.58
C MET A 329 -16.64 -11.55 -8.11
N LEU A 330 -15.49 -12.17 -7.84
CA LEU A 330 -14.96 -12.39 -6.51
C LEU A 330 -14.53 -11.04 -5.90
N SER A 331 -15.32 -10.54 -4.95
CA SER A 331 -14.98 -9.29 -4.27
C SER A 331 -13.77 -9.46 -3.35
N PRO A 332 -13.06 -8.37 -2.98
CA PRO A 332 -11.96 -8.45 -2.02
C PRO A 332 -12.38 -9.01 -0.65
N MET A 333 -13.62 -8.79 -0.23
CA MET A 333 -14.14 -9.33 1.03
C MET A 333 -14.39 -10.84 0.92
N ASP A 334 -14.90 -11.30 -0.21
CA ASP A 334 -15.10 -12.72 -0.51
C ASP A 334 -13.76 -13.46 -0.62
N ALA A 335 -12.77 -12.85 -1.28
CA ALA A 335 -11.40 -13.38 -1.33
C ALA A 335 -10.77 -13.46 0.08
N LYS A 336 -10.99 -12.45 0.93
CA LYS A 336 -10.46 -12.42 2.31
C LYS A 336 -11.13 -13.45 3.23
N SER A 337 -12.41 -13.76 3.01
CA SER A 337 -13.10 -14.80 3.78
C SER A 337 -12.64 -16.20 3.37
N LEU A 338 -12.39 -16.41 2.07
CA LEU A 338 -11.93 -17.69 1.53
C LEU A 338 -10.44 -17.98 1.80
N LEU A 339 -9.56 -17.00 1.58
CA LEU A 339 -8.10 -17.18 1.60
C LEU A 339 -7.50 -16.95 2.98
N ALA A 340 -6.47 -17.73 3.34
CA ALA A 340 -5.65 -17.47 4.52
C ALA A 340 -5.00 -16.07 4.43
N PRO A 341 -4.69 -15.42 5.56
CA PRO A 341 -4.12 -14.07 5.55
C PRO A 341 -2.90 -13.92 4.63
N GLU A 342 -1.99 -14.88 4.62
CA GLU A 342 -0.78 -14.88 3.79
C GLU A 342 -1.11 -15.08 2.30
N SER A 343 -2.09 -15.92 2.01
CA SER A 343 -2.57 -16.15 0.64
C SER A 343 -3.34 -14.96 0.10
N TYR A 344 -4.09 -14.26 0.95
CA TYR A 344 -4.80 -13.03 0.60
C TYR A 344 -3.83 -11.88 0.32
N THR A 345 -2.76 -11.71 1.10
CA THR A 345 -1.75 -10.68 0.81
C THR A 345 -1.02 -10.96 -0.49
N LEU A 346 -0.70 -12.22 -0.78
CA LEU A 346 -0.13 -12.64 -2.07
C LEU A 346 -1.09 -12.36 -3.22
N TYR A 347 -2.34 -12.83 -3.13
CA TYR A 347 -3.41 -12.56 -4.10
C TYR A 347 -3.56 -11.06 -4.37
N HIS A 348 -3.67 -10.25 -3.31
CA HIS A 348 -3.84 -8.81 -3.42
C HIS A 348 -2.63 -8.12 -4.07
N SER A 349 -1.40 -8.53 -3.72
CA SER A 349 -0.18 -8.02 -4.35
C SER A 349 -0.14 -8.35 -5.85
N MET A 350 -0.49 -9.59 -6.21
CA MET A 350 -0.54 -10.01 -7.62
C MET A 350 -1.57 -9.22 -8.42
N MET A 351 -2.76 -9.01 -7.85
CA MET A 351 -3.82 -8.21 -8.47
C MET A 351 -3.37 -6.76 -8.69
N GLN A 352 -2.69 -6.16 -7.69
CA GLN A 352 -2.09 -4.84 -7.84
C GLN A 352 -1.04 -4.78 -8.95
N ASP A 353 -0.19 -5.81 -9.04
CA ASP A 353 0.85 -5.89 -10.07
C ASP A 353 0.25 -6.06 -11.46
N LEU A 354 -0.84 -6.82 -11.60
CA LEU A 354 -1.61 -6.92 -12.82
C LEU A 354 -2.26 -5.58 -13.20
N SER A 355 -2.89 -4.87 -12.25
CA SER A 355 -3.41 -3.51 -12.50
C SER A 355 -2.33 -2.55 -12.99
N ILE A 356 -1.10 -2.66 -12.46
CA ILE A 356 0.05 -1.84 -12.88
C ILE A 356 0.51 -2.24 -14.28
N LYS A 357 0.63 -3.54 -14.58
CA LYS A 357 0.99 -4.04 -15.91
C LYS A 357 -0.01 -3.62 -16.99
N LEU A 358 -1.30 -3.61 -16.66
CA LEU A 358 -2.39 -3.15 -17.53
C LEU A 358 -2.52 -1.62 -17.60
N GLN A 359 -1.60 -0.87 -16.97
CA GLN A 359 -1.60 0.60 -16.92
C GLN A 359 -2.88 1.21 -16.33
N LYS A 360 -3.64 0.46 -15.53
CA LYS A 360 -4.83 0.95 -14.80
C LYS A 360 -4.49 1.48 -13.41
N ALA A 361 -3.31 1.14 -12.89
CA ALA A 361 -2.79 1.66 -11.64
C ALA A 361 -1.28 1.94 -11.71
N ARG A 362 -0.76 2.64 -10.70
CA ARG A 362 0.67 2.92 -10.52
C ARG A 362 1.06 2.88 -9.05
N ARG A 363 2.33 2.59 -8.75
CA ARG A 363 2.84 2.70 -7.38
C ARG A 363 3.27 4.14 -7.10
N CYS A 364 2.90 4.64 -5.93
CA CYS A 364 3.38 5.92 -5.43
C CYS A 364 4.91 5.85 -5.21
N PRO A 365 5.72 6.78 -5.74
CA PRO A 365 7.17 6.75 -5.55
C PRO A 365 7.60 7.02 -4.11
N GLN A 366 6.76 7.62 -3.27
CA GLN A 366 7.08 7.90 -1.86
C GLN A 366 6.75 6.76 -0.90
N CYS A 367 5.56 6.15 -1.01
CA CYS A 367 5.12 5.11 -0.07
C CYS A 367 4.90 3.72 -0.70
N GLN A 368 5.10 3.58 -2.02
CA GLN A 368 4.89 2.35 -2.79
C GLN A 368 3.45 1.83 -2.83
N TRP A 369 2.47 2.57 -2.28
CA TRP A 369 1.06 2.20 -2.39
C TRP A 369 0.54 2.35 -3.82
N THR A 370 -0.29 1.39 -4.22
CA THR A 370 -0.94 1.38 -5.54
C THR A 370 -2.07 2.40 -5.58
N VAL A 371 -2.02 3.29 -6.58
CA VAL A 371 -3.01 4.33 -6.87
C VAL A 371 -3.60 4.04 -8.26
N ARG A 372 -4.93 3.95 -8.35
CA ARG A 372 -5.63 3.80 -9.63
C ARG A 372 -5.62 5.12 -10.40
N TYR A 373 -5.49 5.07 -11.71
CA TYR A 373 -5.64 6.27 -12.54
C TYR A 373 -7.10 6.73 -12.49
N SER A 374 -7.34 7.99 -12.13
CA SER A 374 -8.69 8.57 -12.17
C SER A 374 -9.07 9.13 -13.54
N GLY A 375 -8.11 9.23 -14.48
CA GLY A 375 -8.25 9.97 -15.73
C GLY A 375 -8.08 11.49 -15.59
N SER A 376 -7.93 12.00 -14.36
CA SER A 376 -7.55 13.39 -14.06
C SER A 376 -6.08 13.65 -14.42
N PRO A 377 -5.67 14.91 -14.70
CA PRO A 377 -4.25 15.28 -14.82
C PRO A 377 -3.44 15.09 -13.53
N MET A 378 -4.09 14.93 -12.38
CA MET A 378 -3.45 14.68 -11.09
C MET A 378 -4.23 13.67 -10.25
N ASP A 379 -3.53 12.79 -9.55
CA ASP A 379 -4.10 11.87 -8.56
C ASP A 379 -3.49 12.08 -7.18
N HIS A 380 -4.26 11.78 -6.13
CA HIS A 380 -3.78 11.86 -4.76
C HIS A 380 -3.51 10.46 -4.20
N CYS A 381 -2.32 10.26 -3.66
CA CYS A 381 -2.03 9.09 -2.84
C CYS A 381 -2.49 9.33 -1.41
N SER A 382 -2.90 8.28 -0.71
CA SER A 382 -3.26 8.34 0.72
C SER A 382 -2.09 8.69 1.65
N CYS A 383 -0.85 8.68 1.17
CA CYS A 383 0.30 9.26 1.91
C CYS A 383 0.37 10.79 1.83
N GLY A 384 -0.53 11.44 1.07
CA GLY A 384 -0.54 12.88 0.84
C GLY A 384 0.26 13.35 -0.37
N SER A 385 0.94 12.44 -1.09
CA SER A 385 1.64 12.80 -2.32
C SER A 385 0.67 13.04 -3.48
N VAL A 386 1.04 13.98 -4.35
CA VAL A 386 0.30 14.27 -5.59
C VAL A 386 1.09 13.66 -6.75
N LEU A 387 0.41 12.81 -7.53
CA LEU A 387 0.98 12.06 -8.64
C LEU A 387 0.53 12.65 -9.97
N CYS A 388 1.38 12.59 -10.99
CA CYS A 388 1.00 12.95 -12.35
C CYS A 388 -0.06 11.96 -12.87
N GLY A 389 -1.16 12.44 -13.43
CA GLY A 389 -2.24 11.60 -13.96
C GLY A 389 -1.90 10.80 -15.22
N VAL A 390 -0.77 11.11 -15.87
CA VAL A 390 -0.35 10.49 -17.14
C VAL A 390 0.83 9.54 -16.95
N CYS A 391 1.79 9.85 -16.07
CA CYS A 391 3.00 9.07 -15.88
C CYS A 391 3.21 8.66 -14.41
N PRO A 392 4.04 7.65 -14.11
CA PRO A 392 4.16 7.10 -12.76
C PRO A 392 4.96 7.96 -11.76
N SER A 393 5.25 9.23 -12.08
CA SER A 393 6.01 10.12 -11.20
C SER A 393 5.13 11.03 -10.33
N LEU A 394 5.77 11.74 -9.40
CA LEU A 394 5.13 12.85 -8.69
C LEU A 394 4.69 13.94 -9.68
N LEU A 395 3.72 14.76 -9.26
CA LEU A 395 3.26 15.91 -10.03
C LEU A 395 4.46 16.83 -10.34
N HIS A 396 4.68 17.13 -11.62
CA HIS A 396 5.87 17.83 -12.11
C HIS A 396 5.53 19.07 -12.95
N LEU A 397 4.38 19.70 -12.71
CA LEU A 397 4.03 20.95 -13.38
C LEU A 397 5.06 22.05 -13.04
N PRO A 398 5.49 22.88 -14.01
CA PRO A 398 4.97 23.02 -15.38
C PRO A 398 5.65 22.12 -16.43
N LEU A 399 6.55 21.21 -16.03
CA LEU A 399 7.27 20.35 -16.98
C LEU A 399 6.33 19.30 -17.59
N SER A 400 6.59 18.93 -18.84
CA SER A 400 5.89 17.82 -19.50
C SER A 400 6.42 16.45 -19.03
N CYS A 401 5.61 15.39 -19.19
CA CYS A 401 6.01 14.02 -18.83
C CYS A 401 7.29 13.58 -19.58
N GLN A 402 7.46 14.03 -20.83
CA GLN A 402 8.65 13.72 -21.61
C GLN A 402 9.91 14.43 -21.05
N GLN A 403 9.77 15.65 -20.55
CA GLN A 403 10.87 16.39 -19.93
C GLN A 403 11.31 15.75 -18.61
N ILE A 404 10.35 15.36 -17.75
CA ILE A 404 10.69 14.71 -16.49
C ILE A 404 11.33 13.33 -16.71
N GLN A 405 10.88 12.59 -17.73
CA GLN A 405 11.48 11.32 -18.11
C GLN A 405 12.94 11.50 -18.54
N ARG A 406 13.23 12.44 -19.45
CA ARG A 406 14.61 12.76 -19.87
C ARG A 406 15.48 13.19 -18.70
N TYR A 407 14.90 13.92 -17.73
CA TYR A 407 15.60 14.31 -16.52
C TYR A 407 15.96 13.10 -15.65
N TYR A 408 15.03 12.15 -15.42
CA TYR A 408 15.33 10.93 -14.67
C TYR A 408 16.34 10.02 -15.39
N GLU A 409 16.27 9.92 -16.72
CA GLU A 409 17.27 9.21 -17.52
C GLU A 409 18.66 9.85 -17.38
N PHE A 410 18.74 11.19 -17.39
CA PHE A 410 19.97 11.92 -17.13
C PHE A 410 20.52 11.63 -15.72
N LEU A 411 19.67 11.67 -14.67
CA LEU A 411 20.09 11.34 -13.31
C LEU A 411 20.64 9.91 -13.22
N LYS A 412 19.92 8.94 -13.81
CA LYS A 412 20.32 7.52 -13.83
C LYS A 412 21.65 7.32 -14.57
N LYS A 413 21.83 7.93 -15.75
CA LYS A 413 23.06 7.83 -16.55
C LYS A 413 24.29 8.38 -15.81
N ASN A 414 24.11 9.37 -14.96
CA ASN A 414 25.19 10.00 -14.19
C ASN A 414 25.32 9.47 -12.76
N ASN A 415 24.56 8.43 -12.38
CA ASN A 415 24.50 7.89 -11.00
C ASN A 415 24.17 8.97 -9.95
N ILE A 416 23.37 9.98 -10.31
CA ILE A 416 22.93 11.02 -9.39
C ILE A 416 21.64 10.53 -8.71
N PRO A 417 21.60 10.42 -7.37
CA PRO A 417 20.39 10.01 -6.66
C PRO A 417 19.29 11.05 -6.88
N SER A 418 18.07 10.58 -7.19
CA SER A 418 16.91 11.48 -7.26
C SER A 418 16.56 11.95 -5.84
N LEU A 419 16.09 13.20 -5.72
CA LEU A 419 15.62 13.76 -4.44
C LEU A 419 14.50 12.93 -3.78
N HIS A 420 13.82 12.10 -4.56
CA HIS A 420 12.72 11.25 -4.09
C HIS A 420 13.15 9.80 -3.84
N GLY A 421 14.44 9.47 -3.94
CA GLY A 421 15.01 8.16 -3.60
C GLY A 421 14.58 6.99 -4.49
N VAL A 422 13.53 7.17 -5.30
CA VAL A 422 12.98 6.16 -6.22
C VAL A 422 12.97 6.77 -7.61
N THR A 423 13.78 6.25 -8.51
CA THR A 423 13.58 6.47 -9.94
C THR A 423 12.52 5.46 -10.38
N PRO A 424 11.36 5.91 -10.90
CA PRO A 424 10.37 4.97 -11.40
C PRO A 424 11.03 4.10 -12.48
N SER A 425 11.02 2.79 -12.28
CA SER A 425 11.48 1.84 -13.30
C SER A 425 10.52 1.94 -14.48
N LEU A 426 10.95 2.61 -15.54
CA LEU A 426 10.25 2.72 -16.80
C LEU A 426 10.21 1.33 -17.47
N ASN A 427 9.25 0.51 -17.09
CA ASN A 427 8.76 -0.57 -17.95
C ASN A 427 7.73 0.06 -18.88
N VAL A 428 8.17 0.96 -19.74
CA VAL A 428 7.37 1.34 -20.90
C VAL A 428 7.55 0.18 -21.87
N ALA A 429 6.58 -0.74 -21.89
CA ALA A 429 6.41 -1.63 -23.02
C ALA A 429 6.22 -0.72 -24.23
N GLY A 430 7.23 -0.68 -25.10
CA GLY A 430 7.14 -0.02 -26.39
C GLY A 430 5.96 -0.61 -27.16
N GLU A 431 5.27 0.30 -27.85
CA GLU A 431 4.08 0.13 -28.68
C GLU A 431 4.02 -1.14 -29.55
#